data_AF-A0A673J4D2-F1
#
_entry.id   AF-A0A673J4D2-F1
#
_cell.length_a   1.000
_cell.length_b   1.000
_cell.length_c   1.000
_cell.angle_alpha   90.00
_cell.angle_beta   90.00
_cell.angle_gamma   90.00
#
_symmetry.space_group_name_H-M   'P 1'
#
loop_
_entity.id
_entity.type
_entity.pdbx_description
1 polymer ?
#
loop_
_entity_poly.entity_id
_entity_poly.type
_entity_poly.pdbx_seq_one_letter_code
_entity_poly.pdbx_strand_id
1 'polypeptide(L)'
;KKLDGVGAKIAEKIDEFLTTGKLRKLEKIRSDDTSSSINFLTRVTGIGPAAARKFYEEGVRNLEDLKKIEHKLNHHQQIGLK
;
A
#
# COMPACT_ATOMS: atom_id res chain seq x y z
N LYS A 1 20.77 -21.98 15.73
CA LYS A 1 19.44 -21.80 16.37
C LYS A 1 18.43 -21.56 15.26
N LYS A 2 17.44 -22.45 15.06
CA LYS A 2 16.31 -22.16 14.15
C LYS A 2 15.33 -21.28 14.92
N LEU A 3 14.93 -20.16 14.32
CA LEU A 3 13.87 -19.30 14.85
C LEU A 3 12.53 -19.85 14.37
N ASP A 4 11.61 -20.14 15.29
CA ASP A 4 10.25 -20.50 14.93
C ASP A 4 9.58 -19.37 14.13
N GLY A 5 8.94 -19.73 13.02
CA GLY A 5 8.35 -18.77 12.06
C GLY A 5 9.31 -18.25 10.98
N VAL A 6 10.61 -18.59 11.02
CA VAL A 6 11.59 -18.17 10.00
C VAL A 6 11.99 -19.35 9.11
N GLY A 7 11.31 -19.47 7.96
CA GLY A 7 11.69 -20.41 6.91
C GLY A 7 12.79 -19.88 5.98
N ALA A 8 13.26 -20.71 5.05
CA ALA A 8 14.33 -20.36 4.10
C ALA A 8 14.11 -19.01 3.40
N LYS A 9 12.90 -18.75 2.89
CA LYS A 9 12.56 -17.50 2.20
C LYS A 9 12.65 -16.24 3.07
N ILE A 10 12.47 -16.36 4.39
CA ILE A 10 12.60 -15.23 5.32
C ILE A 10 14.07 -15.07 5.68
N ALA A 11 14.79 -16.17 5.93
CA ALA A 11 16.23 -16.16 6.18
C ALA A 11 17.02 -15.50 5.03
N GLU A 12 16.75 -15.88 3.77
CA GLU A 12 17.40 -15.28 2.60
C GLU A 12 17.19 -13.76 2.51
N LYS A 13 16.01 -13.27 2.90
CA LYS A 13 15.72 -11.83 2.93
C LYS A 13 16.42 -11.12 4.09
N ILE A 14 16.55 -11.78 5.23
CA ILE A 14 17.32 -11.26 6.37
C ILE A 14 18.79 -11.13 5.97
N ASP A 15 19.36 -12.16 5.33
CA ASP A 15 20.74 -12.13 4.85
C ASP A 15 20.96 -11.04 3.78
N GLU A 16 20.02 -10.89 2.84
CA GLU A 16 20.05 -9.79 1.85
C GLU A 16 20.06 -8.42 2.55
N PHE A 17 19.18 -8.22 3.53
CA PHE A 17 19.09 -6.96 4.26
C PHE A 17 20.33 -6.67 5.09
N LEU A 18 20.89 -7.68 5.77
CA LEU A 18 22.13 -7.54 6.55
C LEU A 18 23.33 -7.24 5.65
N THR A 19 23.37 -7.79 4.43
CA THR A 19 24.49 -7.59 3.51
C THR A 19 24.41 -6.26 2.76
N THR A 20 23.21 -5.87 2.31
CA THR A 20 23.03 -4.72 1.39
C THR A 20 22.42 -3.49 2.06
N GLY A 21 21.94 -3.62 3.29
CA GLY A 21 21.14 -2.60 3.99
C GLY A 21 19.76 -2.36 3.37
N LYS A 22 19.38 -3.12 2.34
CA LYS A 22 18.17 -2.92 1.54
C LYS A 22 17.53 -4.26 1.19
N LEU A 23 16.30 -4.21 0.70
CA LEU A 23 15.63 -5.39 0.16
C LEU A 23 15.12 -5.06 -1.23
N ARG A 24 15.66 -5.71 -2.27
CA ARG A 24 15.32 -5.41 -3.67
C ARG A 24 13.82 -5.49 -3.95
N LYS A 25 13.13 -6.45 -3.31
CA LYS A 25 11.68 -6.58 -3.43
C LYS A 25 10.92 -5.40 -2.82
N LEU A 26 11.39 -4.85 -1.69
CA LEU A 26 10.76 -3.66 -1.09
C LEU A 26 11.04 -2.41 -1.91
N GLU A 27 12.27 -2.23 -2.41
CA GLU A 27 12.61 -1.11 -3.29
C GLU A 27 11.72 -1.11 -4.54
N LYS A 28 11.55 -2.28 -5.19
CA LYS A 28 10.66 -2.41 -6.35
C LYS A 28 9.19 -2.08 -6.03
N ILE A 29 8.68 -2.52 -4.88
CA ILE A 29 7.31 -2.20 -4.45
C ILE A 29 7.15 -0.72 -4.14
N ARG A 30 8.17 -0.08 -3.55
CA ARG A 30 8.15 1.36 -3.27
C ARG A 30 8.21 2.21 -4.54
N SER A 31 8.93 1.73 -5.56
CA SER A 31 8.99 2.38 -6.87
C SER A 31 7.76 2.12 -7.74
N ASP A 32 6.89 1.18 -7.37
CA ASP A 32 5.63 0.93 -8.07
C ASP A 32 4.56 1.92 -7.61
N ASP A 33 4.24 2.85 -8.50
CA ASP A 33 3.22 3.89 -8.31
C ASP A 33 1.83 3.29 -7.97
N THR A 34 1.55 2.09 -8.46
CA THR A 34 0.31 1.37 -8.14
C THR A 34 0.26 0.98 -6.68
N SER A 35 1.31 0.35 -6.17
CA SER A 35 1.35 -0.09 -4.78
C SER A 35 1.40 1.08 -3.80
N SER A 36 2.03 2.20 -4.16
CA SER A 36 2.11 3.37 -3.30
C SER A 36 0.75 4.08 -3.19
N SER A 37 0.06 4.32 -4.31
CA SER A 37 -1.28 4.93 -4.31
C SER A 37 -2.32 4.04 -3.64
N ILE A 38 -2.32 2.72 -3.89
CA ILE A 38 -3.25 1.81 -3.21
C ILE A 38 -3.03 1.85 -1.69
N ASN A 39 -1.78 1.69 -1.23
CA ASN A 39 -1.47 1.72 0.20
C ASN A 39 -1.85 3.06 0.83
N PHE A 40 -1.67 4.15 0.10
CA PHE A 40 -2.02 5.49 0.57
C PHE A 40 -3.54 5.66 0.71
N LEU A 41 -4.32 5.30 -0.31
CA LEU A 41 -5.78 5.37 -0.28
C LEU A 41 -6.38 4.48 0.82
N THR A 42 -5.77 3.31 1.10
CA THR A 42 -6.23 2.43 2.18
C THR A 42 -6.04 2.97 3.60
N ARG A 43 -5.34 4.11 3.76
CA ARG A 43 -5.22 4.78 5.08
C ARG A 43 -6.49 5.54 5.47
N VAL A 44 -7.34 5.88 4.50
CA VAL A 44 -8.63 6.52 4.74
C VAL A 44 -9.58 5.45 5.27
N THR A 45 -10.16 5.69 6.46
CA THR A 45 -11.13 4.74 7.02
C THR A 45 -12.32 4.56 6.07
N GLY A 46 -12.76 3.31 5.91
CA GLY A 46 -13.77 2.95 4.91
C GLY A 46 -13.25 2.69 3.50
N ILE A 47 -11.96 2.92 3.22
CA ILE A 47 -11.31 2.54 1.95
C ILE A 47 -10.44 1.30 2.16
N GLY A 48 -10.92 0.14 1.70
CA GLY A 48 -10.15 -1.10 1.67
C GLY A 48 -9.38 -1.29 0.35
N PRO A 49 -8.53 -2.34 0.23
CA PRO A 49 -7.70 -2.57 -0.95
C PRO A 49 -8.49 -2.70 -2.26
N ALA A 50 -9.72 -3.22 -2.21
CA ALA A 50 -10.57 -3.33 -3.40
C ALA A 50 -11.04 -1.95 -3.89
N ALA A 51 -11.51 -1.09 -2.97
CA ALA A 51 -11.93 0.27 -3.31
C ALA A 51 -10.74 1.13 -3.75
N ALA A 52 -9.60 1.03 -3.07
CA ALA A 52 -8.37 1.73 -3.43
C ALA A 52 -7.89 1.36 -4.85
N ARG A 53 -7.95 0.07 -5.24
CA ARG A 53 -7.66 -0.36 -6.61
C ARG A 53 -8.62 0.26 -7.63
N LYS A 54 -9.92 0.22 -7.35
CA LYS A 54 -10.94 0.82 -8.22
C LYS A 54 -10.68 2.31 -8.44
N PHE A 55 -10.40 3.06 -7.36
CA PHE A 55 -10.10 4.49 -7.47
C PHE A 55 -8.80 4.75 -8.24
N TYR A 56 -7.77 3.92 -8.05
CA TYR A 56 -6.53 4.00 -8.83
C TYR A 56 -6.76 3.82 -10.33
N GLU A 57 -7.59 2.85 -10.71
CA GLU A 57 -8.01 2.59 -12.09
C GLU A 57 -8.83 3.76 -12.67
N GLU A 58 -9.60 4.45 -11.81
CA GLU A 58 -10.30 5.71 -12.16
C GLU A 58 -9.37 6.94 -12.18
N GLY A 59 -8.06 6.77 -11.97
CA GLY A 59 -7.06 7.84 -12.05
C GLY A 59 -6.79 8.57 -10.73
N VAL A 60 -7.34 8.11 -9.61
CA VAL A 60 -7.10 8.70 -8.28
C VAL A 60 -5.75 8.24 -7.75
N ARG A 61 -4.80 9.17 -7.60
CA ARG A 61 -3.45 8.86 -7.12
C ARG A 61 -3.15 9.40 -5.73
N ASN A 62 -3.88 10.43 -5.30
CA ASN A 62 -3.67 11.17 -4.05
C ASN A 62 -5.00 11.60 -3.38
N LEU A 63 -4.93 12.29 -2.23
CA LEU A 63 -6.12 12.75 -1.49
C LEU A 63 -6.88 13.85 -2.23
N GLU A 64 -6.20 14.69 -3.01
CA GLU A 64 -6.86 15.75 -3.76
C GLU A 64 -7.76 15.17 -4.86
N ASP A 65 -7.28 14.15 -5.56
CA ASP A 65 -8.08 13.42 -6.54
C ASP A 65 -9.25 12.69 -5.88
N LEU A 66 -9.03 12.16 -4.67
CA LEU A 66 -10.10 11.52 -3.89
C LEU A 66 -11.17 12.55 -3.46
N LYS A 67 -10.77 13.78 -3.10
CA LYS A 67 -11.70 14.88 -2.80
C LYS A 67 -12.49 15.34 -4.03
N LYS A 68 -11.88 15.35 -5.23
CA LYS A 68 -12.61 15.68 -6.48
C LYS A 68 -13.74 14.68 -6.76
N ILE A 69 -13.62 13.44 -6.30
CA ILE A 69 -14.63 12.39 -6.45
C ILE A 69 -15.45 12.15 -5.18
N GLU A 70 -15.53 13.10 -4.24
CA GLU A 70 -16.25 12.95 -2.97
C GLU A 70 -17.71 12.53 -3.15
N HIS A 71 -18.34 12.91 -4.27
CA HIS A 71 -19.70 12.50 -4.66
C HIS A 71 -19.85 11.00 -4.97
N LYS A 72 -18.75 10.28 -5.24
CA LYS A 72 -18.73 8.82 -5.46
C LYS A 72 -18.44 8.04 -4.18
N LEU A 73 -18.08 8.72 -3.09
CA LEU A 73 -17.72 8.09 -1.83
C LEU A 73 -18.98 7.79 -1.02
N ASN A 74 -18.95 6.67 -0.29
CA ASN A 74 -20.02 6.38 0.67
C ASN A 74 -19.86 7.24 1.95
N HIS A 75 -20.89 7.25 2.79
CA HIS A 75 -20.92 8.08 4.00
C HIS A 75 -19.69 7.87 4.92
N HIS A 76 -19.25 6.63 5.12
CA HIS A 76 -18.08 6.34 5.97
C HIS A 76 -16.78 6.83 5.32
N GLN A 77 -16.62 6.66 4.01
CA GLN A 77 -15.45 7.16 3.27
C GLN A 77 -15.37 8.68 3.25
N GLN A 78 -16.52 9.37 3.14
CA GLN A 78 -16.60 10.83 3.24
C GLN A 78 -16.20 11.32 4.63
N ILE A 79 -16.65 10.63 5.68
CA ILE A 79 -16.22 10.94 7.06
C ILE A 79 -14.71 10.69 7.22
N GLY A 80 -14.19 9.58 6.69
CA GLY A 80 -12.76 9.25 6.79
C GLY A 80 -11.84 10.16 6.00
N LEU A 81 -12.38 10.92 5.04
CA LEU A 81 -11.63 11.87 4.21
C LEU A 81 -11.56 13.27 4.85
N LYS A 82 -12.46 13.59 5.77
CA LYS A 82 -12.46 14.85 6.53
C LYS A 82 -11.38 14.84 7.61
#